data_AF-A0A1W9Q3S1-F1
#
_entry.id   AF-A0A1W9Q3S1-F1
#
_cell.length_a   1.000
_cell.length_b   1.000
_cell.length_c   1.000
_cell.angle_alpha   90.00
_cell.angle_beta   90.00
_cell.angle_gamma   90.00
#
_symmetry.space_group_name_H-M   'P 1'
#
loop_
_entity.id
_entity.type
_entity.pdbx_description
1 polymer ?
#
loop_
_entity_poly.entity_id
_entity_poly.type
_entity_poly.pdbx_seq_one_letter_code
_entity_poly.pdbx_strand_id
1 'polypeptide(L)'
;MKKQLALLLLIAFLVVGCGSAATEPTAIPTLAPTSTPIPEPTLTPTPEIPLALLVVPVDMDQELSNTYQTLVYDLAQSAGMRFQVRNTLTPADLEPALRVVITLPPDPGLMELASAAPQAQFLAVNIPDIVAGGNLSVLANTERPDIAAFISGYIAAMITEDYRVGLMIPKDDATGQMILAAFRNGVEYYCGTCNAFIYPPWCATQPCYPQYIEIPAEEDSSAYNAYSDYLVLQRQVETMYVFPEFATPELLTYLSSSGILVISDMSPQQRMG
;
A
#
# COMPACT_ATOMS: atom_id res chain seq x y z
N MET A 1 -64.56 56.34 14.04
CA MET A 1 -64.01 55.40 15.05
C MET A 1 -62.49 55.53 15.06
N LYS A 2 -61.94 55.79 16.25
CA LYS A 2 -60.62 56.38 16.59
C LYS A 2 -59.34 55.71 16.03
N LYS A 3 -59.41 54.67 15.19
CA LYS A 3 -58.25 54.03 14.55
C LYS A 3 -57.87 54.63 13.19
N GLN A 4 -58.78 55.34 12.51
CA GLN A 4 -58.44 56.03 11.24
C GLN A 4 -57.82 57.43 11.42
N LEU A 5 -57.93 58.02 12.61
CA LEU A 5 -57.29 59.30 12.92
C LEU A 5 -55.79 59.15 13.24
N ALA A 6 -55.36 57.95 13.67
CA ALA A 6 -53.96 57.65 13.99
C ALA A 6 -53.10 57.38 12.74
N LEU A 7 -53.71 56.90 11.65
CA LEU A 7 -53.00 56.61 10.39
C LEU A 7 -52.71 57.90 9.59
N LEU A 8 -53.57 58.92 9.71
CA LEU A 8 -53.40 60.22 9.06
C LEU A 8 -52.33 61.11 9.73
N LEU A 9 -51.99 60.85 11.00
CA LEU A 9 -50.96 61.60 11.72
C LEU A 9 -49.53 61.10 11.42
N LEU A 10 -49.36 59.87 10.90
CA LEU A 10 -48.06 59.30 10.56
C LEU A 10 -47.55 59.75 9.17
N ILE A 11 -48.45 60.15 8.27
CA ILE A 11 -48.11 60.63 6.92
C ILE A 11 -47.74 62.12 6.92
N ALA A 12 -48.16 62.88 7.96
CA ALA A 12 -47.87 64.30 8.10
C ALA A 12 -46.43 64.62 8.54
N PHE A 13 -45.62 63.62 8.92
CA PHE A 13 -44.24 63.82 9.41
C PHE A 13 -43.15 63.64 8.34
N LEU A 14 -43.50 63.28 7.10
CA LEU A 14 -42.54 62.93 6.04
C LEU A 14 -42.30 64.01 4.98
N VAL A 15 -42.90 65.21 5.11
CA VAL A 15 -42.73 66.29 4.10
C VAL A 15 -42.42 67.61 4.79
N VAL A 16 -41.22 67.69 5.37
CA VAL A 16 -40.56 68.95 5.78
C VAL A 16 -39.21 69.00 5.08
N GLY A 17 -38.94 70.12 4.39
CA GLY A 17 -37.64 70.42 3.77
C GLY A 17 -37.80 70.87 2.32
N CYS A 18 -38.53 71.95 2.06
CA CYS A 18 -38.00 73.32 1.98
C CYS A 18 -37.21 73.56 0.69
N GLY A 19 -37.91 74.10 -0.31
CA GLY A 19 -37.30 74.70 -1.48
C GLY A 19 -36.62 76.03 -1.12
N SER A 20 -35.46 76.28 -1.73
CA SER A 20 -34.82 77.58 -1.72
C SER A 20 -34.33 77.94 -3.12
N ALA A 21 -34.44 79.23 -3.40
CA ALA A 21 -34.46 79.86 -4.69
C ALA A 21 -33.15 79.78 -5.50
N ALA A 22 -33.32 79.92 -6.81
CA ALA A 22 -32.27 79.96 -7.81
C ALA A 22 -31.28 81.13 -7.61
N THR A 23 -30.01 80.87 -7.91
CA THR A 23 -28.94 81.87 -8.09
C THR A 23 -28.22 81.58 -9.43
N GLU A 24 -27.87 82.66 -10.12
CA GLU A 24 -27.30 82.73 -11.48
C GLU A 24 -25.96 81.98 -11.69
N PRO A 25 -25.60 81.64 -12.95
CA PRO A 25 -24.43 80.83 -13.24
C PRO A 25 -23.14 81.66 -13.11
N THR A 26 -22.28 81.25 -12.18
CA THR A 26 -20.86 81.67 -12.14
C THR A 26 -20.05 80.67 -12.97
N ALA A 27 -19.24 81.18 -13.91
CA ALA A 27 -18.38 80.38 -14.77
C ALA A 27 -17.41 79.52 -13.94
N ILE A 28 -17.46 78.19 -14.15
CA ILE A 28 -16.57 77.22 -13.53
C ILE A 28 -15.32 77.06 -14.42
N PRO A 29 -14.10 77.11 -13.87
CA PRO A 29 -12.88 76.84 -14.64
C PRO A 29 -12.85 75.38 -15.11
N THR A 30 -12.53 75.16 -16.38
CA THR A 30 -12.32 73.83 -16.98
C THR A 30 -11.17 73.12 -16.26
N LEU A 31 -11.47 72.04 -15.54
CA LEU A 31 -10.47 71.10 -15.03
C LEU A 31 -9.82 70.37 -16.20
N ALA A 32 -8.49 70.38 -16.28
CA ALA A 32 -7.74 69.54 -17.21
C ALA A 32 -7.96 68.06 -16.86
N PRO A 33 -8.06 67.15 -17.85
CA PRO A 33 -8.30 65.74 -17.60
C PRO A 33 -7.11 65.11 -16.86
N THR A 34 -7.34 64.65 -15.63
CA THR A 34 -6.42 63.74 -14.93
C THR A 34 -6.43 62.39 -15.65
N SER A 35 -5.28 61.95 -16.12
CA SER A 35 -5.09 60.61 -16.71
C SER A 35 -5.50 59.54 -15.71
N THR A 36 -6.51 58.73 -16.06
CA THR A 36 -6.85 57.50 -15.34
C THR A 36 -5.66 56.54 -15.47
N PRO A 37 -5.10 55.98 -14.38
CA PRO A 37 -4.08 54.94 -14.49
C PRO A 37 -4.72 53.73 -15.19
N ILE A 38 -4.11 53.31 -16.30
CA ILE A 38 -4.45 52.06 -16.98
C ILE A 38 -4.06 50.93 -16.02
N PRO A 39 -4.97 49.99 -15.67
CA PRO A 39 -4.58 48.82 -14.89
C PRO A 39 -3.51 48.05 -15.68
N GLU A 40 -2.35 47.83 -15.07
CA GLU A 40 -1.34 46.92 -15.62
C GLU A 40 -1.95 45.51 -15.76
N PRO A 41 -1.62 44.77 -16.83
CA PRO A 41 -2.12 43.41 -17.00
C PRO A 41 -1.60 42.52 -15.87
N THR A 42 -2.49 42.11 -14.97
CA THR A 42 -2.21 41.06 -14.00
C THR A 42 -2.01 39.75 -14.75
N LEU A 43 -0.80 39.19 -14.68
CA LEU A 43 -0.51 37.86 -15.23
C LEU A 43 -1.48 36.84 -14.61
N THR A 44 -2.27 36.19 -15.45
CA THR A 44 -3.12 35.07 -15.02
C THR A 44 -2.19 33.88 -14.74
N PRO A 45 -2.28 33.20 -13.58
CA PRO A 45 -1.41 32.06 -13.28
C PRO A 45 -1.62 31.01 -14.37
N THR A 46 -0.53 30.61 -15.02
CA THR A 46 -0.56 29.52 -15.99
C THR A 46 -0.94 28.23 -15.25
N PRO A 47 -1.88 27.41 -15.74
CA PRO A 47 -2.20 26.14 -15.11
C PRO A 47 -0.97 25.23 -15.12
N GLU A 48 -0.34 25.04 -13.97
CA GLU A 48 0.73 24.05 -13.81
C GLU A 48 0.12 22.65 -13.78
N ILE A 49 0.57 21.79 -14.69
CA ILE A 49 0.15 20.38 -14.74
C ILE A 49 0.73 19.69 -13.49
N PRO A 50 -0.09 19.02 -12.66
CA PRO A 50 0.39 18.42 -11.43
C PRO A 50 1.44 17.34 -11.71
N LEU A 51 2.48 17.27 -10.88
CA LEU A 51 3.59 16.33 -11.03
C LEU A 51 3.52 15.20 -9.99
N ALA A 52 3.69 13.97 -10.47
CA ALA A 52 3.95 12.77 -9.70
C ALA A 52 5.41 12.34 -9.91
N LEU A 53 6.14 12.18 -8.82
CA LEU A 53 7.55 11.82 -8.82
C LEU A 53 7.74 10.44 -8.19
N LEU A 54 8.39 9.52 -8.91
CA LEU A 54 8.81 8.23 -8.38
C LEU A 54 10.32 8.22 -8.17
N VAL A 55 10.75 7.87 -6.96
CA VAL A 55 12.16 7.77 -6.58
C VAL A 55 12.52 6.29 -6.53
N VAL A 56 13.33 5.86 -7.51
CA VAL A 56 13.80 4.47 -7.63
C VAL A 56 15.32 4.44 -7.45
N PRO A 57 15.86 3.71 -6.47
CA PRO A 57 17.30 3.61 -6.28
C PRO A 57 17.97 2.94 -7.48
N VAL A 58 19.22 3.31 -7.74
CA VAL A 58 20.02 2.72 -8.82
C VAL A 58 20.33 1.23 -8.60
N ASP A 59 20.33 0.79 -7.34
CA ASP A 59 20.68 -0.57 -6.93
C ASP A 59 19.46 -1.51 -6.85
N MET A 60 18.26 -1.02 -7.20
CA MET A 60 17.04 -1.84 -7.18
C MET A 60 17.04 -2.83 -8.35
N ASP A 61 16.50 -4.03 -8.09
CA ASP A 61 16.26 -5.04 -9.14
C ASP A 61 15.46 -4.47 -10.32
N GLN A 62 15.85 -4.85 -11.54
CA GLN A 62 15.30 -4.28 -12.77
C GLN A 62 13.84 -4.68 -13.00
N GLU A 63 13.44 -5.89 -12.64
CA GLU A 63 12.07 -6.38 -12.81
C GLU A 63 11.12 -5.65 -11.86
N LEU A 64 11.53 -5.52 -10.59
CA LEU A 64 10.78 -4.75 -9.59
C LEU A 64 10.71 -3.27 -9.97
N SER A 65 11.82 -2.67 -10.40
CA SER A 65 11.87 -1.27 -10.87
C SER A 65 10.90 -1.01 -12.03
N ASN A 66 10.87 -1.89 -13.02
CA ASN A 66 9.95 -1.79 -14.16
C ASN A 66 8.48 -1.91 -13.71
N THR A 67 8.20 -2.78 -12.74
CA THR A 67 6.87 -2.97 -12.18
C THR A 67 6.38 -1.69 -11.50
N TYR A 68 7.18 -1.08 -10.62
CA TYR A 68 6.83 0.19 -9.98
C TYR A 68 6.67 1.34 -10.97
N GLN A 69 7.58 1.47 -11.93
CA GLN A 69 7.51 2.53 -12.94
C GLN A 69 6.24 2.42 -13.78
N THR A 70 5.88 1.21 -14.23
CA THR A 70 4.67 0.98 -15.03
C THR A 70 3.41 1.30 -14.23
N LEU A 71 3.31 0.77 -13.00
CA LEU A 71 2.16 0.98 -12.14
C LEU A 71 1.92 2.46 -11.83
N VAL A 72 2.98 3.18 -11.44
CA VAL A 72 2.87 4.59 -11.07
C VAL A 72 2.65 5.47 -12.31
N TYR A 73 3.26 5.12 -13.44
CA TYR A 73 3.00 5.81 -14.70
C TYR A 73 1.53 5.73 -15.09
N ASP A 74 0.94 4.53 -15.12
CA ASP A 74 -0.46 4.33 -15.49
C ASP A 74 -1.40 5.10 -14.55
N LEU A 75 -1.12 5.06 -13.24
CA LEU A 75 -1.87 5.82 -12.25
C LEU A 75 -1.76 7.34 -12.47
N ALA A 76 -0.55 7.84 -12.71
CA ALA A 76 -0.32 9.26 -12.96
C ALA A 76 -1.03 9.74 -14.25
N GLN A 77 -0.98 8.95 -15.32
CA GLN A 77 -1.69 9.23 -16.57
C GLN A 77 -3.20 9.27 -16.35
N SER A 78 -3.76 8.30 -15.62
CA SER A 78 -5.19 8.26 -15.32
C SER A 78 -5.67 9.47 -14.52
N ALA A 79 -4.78 10.04 -13.69
CA ALA A 79 -5.03 11.22 -12.87
C ALA A 79 -4.70 12.55 -13.59
N GLY A 80 -4.26 12.51 -14.86
CA GLY A 80 -3.87 13.70 -15.62
C GLY A 80 -2.61 14.39 -15.07
N MET A 81 -1.72 13.64 -14.41
CA MET A 81 -0.48 14.14 -13.84
C MET A 81 0.71 13.88 -14.77
N ARG A 82 1.68 14.80 -14.76
CA ARG A 82 3.01 14.54 -15.33
C ARG A 82 3.72 13.50 -14.46
N PHE A 83 4.39 12.54 -15.08
CA PHE A 83 5.18 11.53 -14.39
C PHE A 83 6.68 11.76 -14.60
N GLN A 84 7.46 11.62 -13.54
CA GLN A 84 8.91 11.70 -13.57
C GLN A 84 9.53 10.65 -12.66
N VAL A 85 10.64 10.05 -13.12
CA VAL A 85 11.43 9.11 -12.33
C VAL A 85 12.76 9.76 -11.97
N ARG A 86 13.20 9.56 -10.72
CA ARG A 86 14.49 10.03 -10.21
C ARG A 86 15.18 8.93 -9.41
N ASN A 87 16.50 9.03 -9.34
CA ASN A 87 17.30 8.10 -8.56
C ASN A 87 17.47 8.53 -7.09
N THR A 88 17.31 9.82 -6.84
CA THR A 88 17.42 10.44 -5.52
C THR A 88 16.47 11.61 -5.45
N LEU A 89 16.03 11.96 -4.24
CA LEU A 89 15.14 13.06 -3.98
C LEU A 89 15.91 14.17 -3.27
N THR A 90 15.96 15.35 -3.88
CA THR A 90 16.61 16.51 -3.27
C THR A 90 15.61 17.65 -3.08
N PRO A 91 15.89 18.63 -2.19
CA PRO A 91 15.02 19.80 -2.04
C PRO A 91 14.82 20.60 -3.33
N ALA A 92 15.75 20.49 -4.29
CA ALA A 92 15.64 21.15 -5.60
C ALA A 92 14.57 20.52 -6.51
N ASP A 93 14.18 19.27 -6.26
CA ASP A 93 13.13 18.57 -7.01
C ASP A 93 11.72 18.90 -6.47
N LEU A 94 11.62 19.67 -5.37
CA LEU A 94 10.35 20.13 -4.77
C LEU A 94 9.76 21.30 -5.56
N GLU A 95 9.38 21.05 -6.81
CA GLU A 95 8.72 22.03 -7.67
C GLU A 95 7.32 22.44 -7.12
N PRO A 96 6.84 23.67 -7.37
CA PRO A 96 5.50 24.11 -6.94
C PRO A 96 4.35 23.23 -7.48
N ALA A 97 4.54 22.63 -8.65
CA ALA A 97 3.60 21.72 -9.29
C ALA A 97 3.55 20.31 -8.68
N LEU A 98 4.48 19.98 -7.77
CA LEU A 98 4.60 18.66 -7.16
C LEU A 98 3.38 18.36 -6.26
N ARG A 99 2.69 17.27 -6.57
CA ARG A 99 1.52 16.81 -5.79
C ARG A 99 1.74 15.48 -5.10
N VAL A 100 2.49 14.57 -5.71
CA VAL A 100 2.72 13.23 -5.17
C VAL A 100 4.19 12.85 -5.35
N VAL A 101 4.80 12.35 -4.29
CA VAL A 101 6.14 11.76 -4.29
C VAL A 101 6.04 10.35 -3.75
N ILE A 102 6.49 9.38 -4.53
CA ILE A 102 6.53 7.96 -4.14
C ILE A 102 7.99 7.57 -4.02
N THR A 103 8.34 6.99 -2.88
CA THR A 103 9.74 6.69 -2.53
C THR A 103 9.87 5.25 -2.10
N LEU A 104 10.91 4.62 -2.61
CA LEU A 104 11.30 3.25 -2.29
C LEU A 104 12.59 3.27 -1.45
N PRO A 105 12.93 2.19 -0.73
CA PRO A 105 14.10 2.14 0.12
C PRO A 105 15.39 2.26 -0.71
N PRO A 106 16.45 2.93 -0.23
CA PRO A 106 16.64 3.50 1.11
C PRO A 106 15.97 4.87 1.32
N ASP A 107 15.75 5.26 2.58
CA ASP A 107 15.16 6.57 2.93
C ASP A 107 16.04 7.74 2.45
N PRO A 108 15.55 8.63 1.56
CA PRO A 108 16.27 9.83 1.15
C PRO A 108 16.20 10.99 2.17
N GLY A 109 15.58 10.80 3.34
CA GLY A 109 15.32 11.86 4.33
C GLY A 109 13.89 12.40 4.21
N LEU A 110 12.92 11.51 4.07
CA LEU A 110 11.52 11.86 3.78
C LEU A 110 10.88 12.80 4.79
N MET A 111 11.21 12.67 6.07
CA MET A 111 10.61 13.50 7.13
C MET A 111 10.92 14.99 6.94
N GLU A 112 12.14 15.32 6.53
CA GLU A 112 12.57 16.68 6.27
C GLU A 112 11.97 17.21 4.96
N LEU A 113 11.96 16.37 3.92
CA LEU A 113 11.44 16.72 2.59
C LEU A 113 9.91 16.92 2.60
N ALA A 114 9.19 16.10 3.36
CA ALA A 114 7.75 16.23 3.56
C ALA A 114 7.40 17.55 4.27
N SER A 115 8.21 17.94 5.26
CA SER A 115 8.06 19.21 5.97
C SER A 115 8.35 20.42 5.08
N ALA A 116 9.28 20.29 4.12
CA ALA A 116 9.64 21.34 3.18
C ALA A 116 8.59 21.56 2.06
N ALA A 117 7.75 20.56 1.76
CA ALA A 117 6.74 20.61 0.70
C ALA A 117 5.34 20.20 1.21
N PRO A 118 4.68 21.00 2.07
CA PRO A 118 3.37 20.67 2.63
C PRO A 118 2.25 20.58 1.58
N GLN A 119 2.45 21.13 0.38
CA GLN A 119 1.52 21.05 -0.75
C GLN A 119 1.54 19.70 -1.49
N ALA A 120 2.56 18.87 -1.26
CA ALA A 120 2.75 17.56 -1.87
C ALA A 120 2.49 16.44 -0.87
N GLN A 121 1.93 15.33 -1.33
CA GLN A 121 1.76 14.09 -0.58
C GLN A 121 2.95 13.18 -0.82
N PHE A 122 3.53 12.65 0.25
CA PHE A 122 4.64 11.72 0.21
C PHE A 122 4.14 10.33 0.55
N LEU A 123 4.56 9.33 -0.21
CA LEU A 123 4.30 7.92 0.02
C LEU A 123 5.64 7.20 0.19
N ALA A 124 5.90 6.71 1.40
CA ALA A 124 6.98 5.79 1.69
C ALA A 124 6.49 4.36 1.42
N VAL A 125 7.17 3.62 0.55
CA VAL A 125 6.84 2.22 0.24
C VAL A 125 7.98 1.33 0.72
N ASN A 126 7.69 0.41 1.62
CA ASN A 126 8.63 -0.56 2.20
C ASN A 126 9.86 0.04 2.90
N ILE A 127 9.82 1.31 3.29
CA ILE A 127 10.90 1.97 4.03
C ILE A 127 10.71 1.69 5.53
N PRO A 128 11.67 1.03 6.21
CA PRO A 128 11.57 0.74 7.64
C PRO A 128 11.60 2.02 8.47
N ASP A 129 11.01 1.95 9.68
CA ASP A 129 11.07 2.99 10.71
C ASP A 129 10.50 4.38 10.35
N ILE A 130 9.78 4.50 9.22
CA ILE A 130 9.04 5.72 8.88
C ILE A 130 7.68 5.74 9.59
N VAL A 131 7.41 6.82 10.30
CA VAL A 131 6.11 7.06 10.94
C VAL A 131 5.24 7.93 10.03
N ALA A 132 4.05 7.43 9.69
CA ALA A 132 3.07 8.21 8.92
C ALA A 132 2.61 9.45 9.70
N GLY A 133 2.41 10.57 9.00
CA GLY A 133 1.95 11.81 9.62
C GLY A 133 1.89 12.99 8.65
N GLY A 134 0.93 13.91 8.87
CA GLY A 134 0.78 15.11 8.04
C GLY A 134 0.51 14.77 6.57
N ASN A 135 1.46 15.12 5.70
CA ASN A 135 1.46 14.82 4.27
C ASN A 135 2.31 13.58 3.90
N LEU A 136 2.70 12.76 4.87
CA LEU A 136 3.46 11.52 4.68
C LEU A 136 2.59 10.29 5.00
N SER A 137 2.35 9.46 3.99
CA SER A 137 1.72 8.16 4.07
C SER A 137 2.77 7.05 4.00
N VAL A 138 2.57 5.96 4.73
CA VAL A 138 3.49 4.82 4.77
C VAL A 138 2.74 3.57 4.33
N LEU A 139 3.25 2.95 3.26
CA LEU A 139 2.92 1.60 2.85
C LEU A 139 4.07 0.71 3.32
N ALA A 140 3.94 0.15 4.52
CA ALA A 140 4.91 -0.79 5.06
C ALA A 140 4.91 -2.10 4.25
N ASN A 141 5.95 -2.92 4.44
CA ASN A 141 5.95 -4.25 3.86
C ASN A 141 4.72 -5.03 4.38
N THR A 142 3.75 -5.24 3.49
CA THR A 142 2.53 -6.01 3.78
C THR A 142 2.71 -7.50 3.54
N GLU A 143 3.94 -7.97 3.28
CA GLU A 143 4.26 -9.38 3.35
C GLU A 143 3.92 -9.88 4.74
N ARG A 144 2.79 -10.57 4.82
CA ARG A 144 2.28 -11.24 6.01
C ARG A 144 2.34 -12.75 5.76
N PRO A 145 3.56 -13.33 5.70
CA PRO A 145 3.72 -14.76 5.52
C PRO A 145 3.07 -15.56 6.65
N ASP A 146 2.86 -14.97 7.84
CA ASP A 146 2.00 -15.54 8.90
C ASP A 146 0.57 -15.79 8.42
N ILE A 147 -0.05 -14.80 7.76
CA ILE A 147 -1.45 -14.93 7.32
C ILE A 147 -1.56 -16.04 6.27
N ALA A 148 -0.65 -16.05 5.30
CA ALA A 148 -0.59 -17.10 4.29
C ALA A 148 -0.36 -18.48 4.91
N ALA A 149 0.56 -18.60 5.86
CA ALA A 149 0.85 -19.84 6.57
C ALA A 149 -0.34 -20.33 7.41
N PHE A 150 -1.03 -19.42 8.11
CA PHE A 150 -2.24 -19.74 8.88
C PHE A 150 -3.34 -20.31 7.98
N ILE A 151 -3.64 -19.62 6.88
CA ILE A 151 -4.66 -20.07 5.92
C ILE A 151 -4.23 -21.41 5.30
N SER A 152 -2.95 -21.58 4.97
CA SER A 152 -2.41 -22.83 4.44
C SER A 152 -2.57 -23.99 5.43
N GLY A 153 -2.31 -23.76 6.71
CA GLY A 153 -2.53 -24.75 7.77
C GLY A 153 -3.99 -25.15 7.91
N TYR A 154 -4.89 -24.17 7.89
CA TYR A 154 -6.34 -24.41 7.92
C TYR A 154 -6.81 -25.25 6.71
N ILE A 155 -6.37 -24.87 5.51
CA ILE A 155 -6.71 -25.60 4.27
C ILE A 155 -6.12 -27.00 4.30
N ALA A 156 -4.85 -27.15 4.68
CA ALA A 156 -4.18 -28.44 4.74
C ALA A 156 -4.93 -29.41 5.68
N ALA A 157 -5.32 -28.95 6.86
CA ALA A 157 -6.09 -29.75 7.81
C ALA A 157 -7.49 -30.12 7.28
N MET A 158 -8.11 -29.24 6.48
CA MET A 158 -9.43 -29.46 5.90
C MET A 158 -9.42 -30.47 4.75
N ILE A 159 -8.38 -30.50 3.93
CA ILE A 159 -8.33 -31.35 2.72
C ILE A 159 -7.63 -32.69 2.93
N THR A 160 -6.99 -32.90 4.08
CA THR A 160 -6.23 -34.12 4.38
C THR A 160 -7.04 -35.02 5.30
N GLU A 161 -7.43 -36.21 4.84
CA GLU A 161 -8.36 -37.11 5.55
C GLU A 161 -7.86 -37.56 6.93
N ASP A 162 -6.53 -37.63 7.15
CA ASP A 162 -5.90 -38.09 8.41
C ASP A 162 -5.01 -37.01 9.06
N TYR A 163 -5.20 -35.74 8.68
CA TYR A 163 -4.44 -34.58 9.16
C TYR A 163 -2.92 -34.70 9.02
N ARG A 164 -2.43 -35.54 8.10
CA ARG A 164 -1.00 -35.75 7.84
C ARG A 164 -0.43 -34.59 7.05
N VAL A 165 -0.28 -33.49 7.73
CA VAL A 165 0.12 -32.21 7.14
C VAL A 165 1.54 -31.85 7.55
N GLY A 166 2.24 -31.16 6.67
CA GLY A 166 3.54 -30.62 7.02
C GLY A 166 3.94 -29.41 6.20
N LEU A 167 5.11 -28.86 6.55
CA LEU A 167 5.65 -27.69 5.89
C LEU A 167 7.17 -27.67 5.84
N MET A 168 7.70 -27.02 4.81
CA MET A 168 9.13 -26.73 4.65
C MET A 168 9.37 -25.25 4.99
N ILE A 169 10.30 -24.98 5.90
CA ILE A 169 10.59 -23.63 6.41
C ILE A 169 12.10 -23.32 6.39
N PRO A 170 12.50 -22.03 6.32
CA PRO A 170 13.89 -21.66 6.45
C PRO A 170 14.41 -21.94 7.86
N LYS A 171 15.64 -22.44 7.92
CA LYS A 171 16.33 -22.78 9.16
C LYS A 171 16.91 -21.52 9.81
N ASP A 172 16.90 -21.50 11.15
CA ASP A 172 17.53 -20.45 11.97
C ASP A 172 17.01 -19.02 11.66
N ASP A 173 15.81 -18.93 11.09
CA ASP A 173 15.19 -17.68 10.65
C ASP A 173 13.91 -17.36 11.45
N ALA A 174 13.76 -16.09 11.82
CA ALA A 174 12.63 -15.61 12.61
C ALA A 174 11.30 -15.72 11.83
N THR A 175 11.35 -15.56 10.51
CA THR A 175 10.21 -15.73 9.60
C THR A 175 9.80 -17.20 9.56
N GLY A 176 10.76 -18.13 9.48
CA GLY A 176 10.52 -19.58 9.53
C GLY A 176 9.77 -20.03 10.80
N GLN A 177 10.20 -19.55 11.98
CA GLN A 177 9.52 -19.88 13.24
C GLN A 177 8.12 -19.25 13.35
N MET A 178 7.97 -18.02 12.86
CA MET A 178 6.68 -17.35 12.80
C MET A 178 5.70 -18.11 11.88
N ILE A 179 6.16 -18.56 10.71
CA ILE A 179 5.38 -19.35 9.75
C ILE A 179 4.95 -20.68 10.37
N LEU A 180 5.87 -21.37 11.05
CA LEU A 180 5.57 -22.62 11.75
C LEU A 180 4.49 -22.43 12.81
N ALA A 181 4.59 -21.37 13.60
CA ALA A 181 3.59 -21.04 14.61
C ALA A 181 2.23 -20.72 13.96
N ALA A 182 2.22 -19.89 12.91
CA ALA A 182 1.00 -19.50 12.21
C ALA A 182 0.32 -20.70 11.53
N PHE A 183 1.08 -21.55 10.84
CA PHE A 183 0.58 -22.78 10.22
C PHE A 183 -0.02 -23.73 11.25
N ARG A 184 0.68 -23.97 12.38
CA ARG A 184 0.16 -24.76 13.50
C ARG A 184 -1.16 -24.22 14.02
N ASN A 185 -1.24 -22.92 14.24
CA ASN A 185 -2.47 -22.27 14.68
C ASN A 185 -3.60 -22.45 13.64
N GLY A 186 -3.29 -22.43 12.35
CA GLY A 186 -4.27 -22.69 11.28
C GLY A 186 -4.82 -24.13 11.32
N VAL A 187 -3.93 -25.10 11.49
CA VAL A 187 -4.30 -26.53 11.65
C VAL A 187 -5.18 -26.72 12.88
N GLU A 188 -4.74 -26.23 14.04
CA GLU A 188 -5.49 -26.31 15.31
C GLU A 188 -6.82 -25.57 15.25
N TYR A 189 -6.90 -24.44 14.52
CA TYR A 189 -8.16 -23.72 14.34
C TYR A 189 -9.22 -24.56 13.61
N TYR A 190 -8.84 -25.45 12.70
CA TYR A 190 -9.77 -26.33 11.99
C TYR A 190 -10.22 -27.52 12.83
N CYS A 191 -9.29 -28.30 13.38
CA CYS A 191 -9.58 -29.60 14.02
C CYS A 191 -9.21 -29.69 15.50
N GLY A 192 -8.77 -28.61 16.14
CA GLY A 192 -8.31 -28.60 17.53
C GLY A 192 -7.04 -29.43 17.68
N THR A 193 -7.17 -30.66 18.20
CA THR A 193 -6.00 -31.52 18.42
C THR A 193 -5.51 -32.24 17.18
N CYS A 194 -6.30 -32.28 16.10
CA CYS A 194 -5.91 -32.83 14.78
C CYS A 194 -5.21 -34.20 14.89
N ASN A 195 -5.80 -35.09 15.70
CA ASN A 195 -5.24 -36.41 15.94
C ASN A 195 -5.51 -37.29 14.71
N ALA A 196 -4.43 -37.77 14.09
CA ALA A 196 -4.51 -38.81 13.07
C ALA A 196 -5.22 -40.06 13.64
N PHE A 197 -6.16 -40.58 12.86
CA PHE A 197 -6.89 -41.83 13.11
C PHE A 197 -5.94 -43.03 13.13
N ILE A 198 -4.97 -43.07 12.21
CA ILE A 198 -3.89 -44.08 12.23
C ILE A 198 -2.68 -43.42 12.88
N TYR A 199 -2.41 -43.79 14.13
CA TYR A 199 -1.34 -43.20 14.93
C TYR A 199 0.03 -43.82 14.61
N PRO A 200 0.95 -43.08 13.94
CA PRO A 200 2.30 -43.58 13.71
C PRO A 200 3.06 -43.81 15.03
N PRO A 201 3.95 -44.81 15.13
CA PRO A 201 4.66 -45.12 16.38
C PRO A 201 5.46 -43.96 16.96
N TRP A 202 6.00 -43.10 16.10
CA TRP A 202 6.81 -41.94 16.50
C TRP A 202 6.00 -40.82 17.16
N CYS A 203 4.68 -40.76 16.94
CA CYS A 203 3.79 -39.79 17.58
C CYS A 203 3.67 -39.99 19.09
N ALA A 204 3.95 -41.18 19.61
CA ALA A 204 3.91 -41.44 21.06
C ALA A 204 5.00 -40.66 21.83
N THR A 205 6.03 -40.21 21.13
CA THR A 205 7.21 -39.54 21.72
C THR A 205 7.45 -38.12 21.22
N GLN A 206 6.72 -37.69 20.19
CA GLN A 206 6.86 -36.39 19.52
C GLN A 206 5.49 -35.87 19.07
N PRO A 207 5.30 -34.55 18.90
CA PRO A 207 4.08 -34.02 18.28
C PRO A 207 3.80 -34.72 16.95
N CYS A 208 2.54 -35.10 16.73
CA CYS A 208 2.18 -36.02 15.64
C CYS A 208 2.05 -35.29 14.29
N TYR A 209 1.19 -34.29 14.20
CA TYR A 209 1.13 -33.35 13.08
C TYR A 209 0.72 -31.97 13.62
N PRO A 210 1.07 -30.86 12.95
CA PRO A 210 1.85 -30.80 11.71
C PRO A 210 3.33 -31.15 11.92
N GLN A 211 3.93 -31.79 10.91
CA GLN A 211 5.37 -32.06 10.83
C GLN A 211 6.08 -30.97 10.03
N TYR A 212 7.34 -30.70 10.34
CA TYR A 212 8.09 -29.67 9.63
C TYR A 212 9.53 -30.09 9.43
N ILE A 213 10.16 -29.50 8.41
CA ILE A 213 11.60 -29.61 8.17
C ILE A 213 12.17 -28.22 7.91
N GLU A 214 13.37 -28.00 8.44
CA GLU A 214 14.11 -26.75 8.29
C GLU A 214 15.19 -26.91 7.23
N ILE A 215 15.27 -25.94 6.31
CA ILE A 215 16.22 -25.94 5.20
C ILE A 215 17.19 -24.76 5.39
N PRO A 216 18.51 -24.99 5.44
CA PRO A 216 19.50 -23.92 5.49
C PRO A 216 19.40 -22.98 4.27
N ALA A 217 19.70 -21.70 4.47
CA ALA A 217 19.64 -20.70 3.40
C ALA A 217 20.70 -20.95 2.30
N GLU A 218 21.82 -21.60 2.64
CA GLU A 218 22.89 -21.94 1.70
C GLU A 218 22.66 -23.27 0.95
N GLU A 219 21.54 -23.93 1.21
CA GLU A 219 21.24 -25.22 0.61
C GLU A 219 20.90 -25.08 -0.88
N ASP A 220 21.40 -26.00 -1.70
CA ASP A 220 21.11 -25.98 -3.13
C ASP A 220 19.70 -26.53 -3.40
N SER A 221 18.96 -25.88 -4.30
CA SER A 221 17.60 -26.29 -4.66
C SER A 221 17.47 -27.74 -5.15
N SER A 222 18.54 -28.33 -5.70
CA SER A 222 18.56 -29.75 -6.09
C SER A 222 18.44 -30.70 -4.89
N ALA A 223 18.76 -30.24 -3.67
CA ALA A 223 18.63 -31.01 -2.45
C ALA A 223 17.21 -30.98 -1.86
N TYR A 224 16.34 -30.05 -2.28
CA TYR A 224 15.01 -29.86 -1.66
C TYR A 224 14.13 -31.11 -1.73
N ASN A 225 14.28 -31.92 -2.78
CA ASN A 225 13.56 -33.20 -2.88
C ASN A 225 13.89 -34.12 -1.70
N ALA A 226 15.15 -34.20 -1.28
CA ALA A 226 15.57 -35.02 -0.14
C ALA A 226 14.99 -34.54 1.20
N TYR A 227 14.86 -33.22 1.38
CA TYR A 227 14.17 -32.64 2.54
C TYR A 227 12.68 -32.99 2.53
N SER A 228 12.05 -32.92 1.36
CA SER A 228 10.65 -33.30 1.21
C SER A 228 10.42 -34.80 1.43
N ASP A 229 11.36 -35.65 1.01
CA ASP A 229 11.32 -37.11 1.20
C ASP A 229 11.34 -37.49 2.68
N TYR A 230 12.03 -36.73 3.52
CA TYR A 230 11.93 -36.94 4.96
C TYR A 230 10.49 -36.76 5.45
N LEU A 231 9.80 -35.70 5.01
CA LEU A 231 8.40 -35.48 5.39
C LEU A 231 7.46 -36.53 4.78
N VAL A 232 7.64 -36.89 3.51
CA VAL A 232 6.78 -37.83 2.80
C VAL A 232 6.99 -39.27 3.27
N LEU A 233 8.24 -39.74 3.29
CA LEU A 233 8.55 -41.15 3.53
C LEU A 233 8.66 -41.49 5.02
N GLN A 234 9.26 -40.60 5.82
CA GLN A 234 9.49 -40.88 7.25
C GLN A 234 8.37 -40.36 8.13
N ARG A 235 7.76 -39.23 7.73
CA ARG A 235 6.68 -38.58 8.48
C ARG A 235 5.32 -38.73 7.82
N GLN A 236 5.20 -39.46 6.72
CA GLN A 236 3.92 -39.81 6.07
C GLN A 236 3.04 -38.58 5.77
N VAL A 237 3.65 -37.43 5.49
CA VAL A 237 2.93 -36.20 5.12
C VAL A 237 2.26 -36.40 3.76
N GLU A 238 0.98 -36.07 3.67
CA GLU A 238 0.14 -36.19 2.48
C GLU A 238 -0.18 -34.82 1.86
N THR A 239 -0.25 -33.77 2.69
CA THR A 239 -0.41 -32.38 2.25
C THR A 239 0.72 -31.52 2.80
N MET A 240 1.40 -30.80 1.91
CA MET A 240 2.57 -30.00 2.25
C MET A 240 2.39 -28.54 1.87
N TYR A 241 2.67 -27.64 2.82
CA TYR A 241 2.89 -26.23 2.52
C TYR A 241 4.36 -25.99 2.20
N VAL A 242 4.61 -25.47 1.01
CA VAL A 242 5.96 -25.08 0.56
C VAL A 242 6.04 -23.57 0.65
N PHE A 243 6.94 -23.08 1.50
CA PHE A 243 7.19 -21.65 1.61
C PHE A 243 7.74 -21.11 0.28
N PRO A 244 7.32 -19.90 -0.19
CA PRO A 244 7.71 -19.36 -1.51
C PRO A 244 9.20 -19.43 -1.83
N GLU A 245 10.07 -19.26 -0.85
CA GLU A 245 11.53 -19.36 -1.02
C GLU A 245 11.99 -20.73 -1.55
N PHE A 246 11.26 -21.81 -1.23
CA PHE A 246 11.56 -23.17 -1.68
C PHE A 246 10.69 -23.62 -2.85
N ALA A 247 9.76 -22.79 -3.33
CA ALA A 247 8.74 -23.14 -4.32
C ALA A 247 9.30 -23.21 -5.75
N THR A 248 10.22 -24.15 -6.01
CA THR A 248 10.77 -24.34 -7.36
C THR A 248 9.82 -25.16 -8.23
N PRO A 249 9.76 -24.92 -9.56
CA PRO A 249 8.95 -25.74 -10.46
C PRO A 249 9.29 -27.23 -10.41
N GLU A 250 10.57 -27.55 -10.18
CA GLU A 250 11.07 -28.91 -10.06
C GLU A 250 10.53 -29.60 -8.79
N LEU A 251 10.66 -28.97 -7.62
CA LEU A 251 10.15 -29.50 -6.36
C LEU A 251 8.63 -29.67 -6.40
N LEU A 252 7.90 -28.66 -6.88
CA LEU A 252 6.44 -28.71 -6.95
C LEU A 252 5.95 -29.82 -7.90
N THR A 253 6.64 -30.03 -9.03
CA THR A 253 6.34 -31.11 -9.96
C THR A 253 6.67 -32.47 -9.35
N TYR A 254 7.80 -32.58 -8.65
CA TYR A 254 8.18 -33.79 -7.93
C TYR A 254 7.12 -34.18 -6.88
N LEU A 255 6.76 -33.26 -5.98
CA LEU A 255 5.75 -33.48 -4.96
C LEU A 255 4.40 -33.88 -5.56
N SER A 256 3.95 -33.17 -6.59
CA SER A 256 2.71 -33.51 -7.27
C SER A 256 2.78 -34.88 -7.92
N SER A 257 3.90 -35.28 -8.53
CA SER A 257 4.06 -36.61 -9.13
C SER A 257 4.11 -37.74 -8.10
N SER A 258 4.51 -37.43 -6.87
CA SER A 258 4.64 -38.36 -5.75
C SER A 258 3.35 -38.56 -4.95
N GLY A 259 2.22 -37.97 -5.37
CA GLY A 259 0.95 -38.12 -4.66
C GLY A 259 0.65 -37.02 -3.64
N ILE A 260 1.52 -36.04 -3.49
CA ILE A 260 1.42 -35.03 -2.42
C ILE A 260 0.56 -33.87 -2.88
N LEU A 261 -0.39 -33.47 -2.04
CA LEU A 261 -1.14 -32.23 -2.22
C LEU A 261 -0.26 -31.07 -1.78
N VAL A 262 -0.07 -30.07 -2.65
CA VAL A 262 0.84 -28.96 -2.39
C VAL A 262 0.08 -27.65 -2.29
N ILE A 263 0.38 -26.88 -1.24
CA ILE A 263 -0.05 -25.50 -1.07
C ILE A 263 1.21 -24.62 -1.22
N SER A 264 1.19 -23.73 -2.21
CA SER A 264 2.27 -22.78 -2.50
C SER A 264 1.67 -21.56 -3.20
N ASP A 265 2.45 -20.49 -3.32
CA ASP A 265 2.19 -19.31 -4.17
C ASP A 265 2.33 -19.60 -5.68
N MET A 266 2.97 -20.71 -6.04
CA MET A 266 3.16 -21.17 -7.41
C MET A 266 2.43 -22.50 -7.67
N SER A 267 1.95 -22.69 -8.91
CA SER A 267 1.37 -23.96 -9.33
C SER A 267 2.41 -24.84 -10.03
N PRO A 268 2.42 -26.17 -9.83
CA PRO A 268 3.31 -27.08 -10.55
C PRO A 268 3.04 -27.02 -12.05
N GLN A 269 4.10 -27.16 -12.85
CA GLN A 269 4.01 -27.15 -14.32
C GLN A 269 3.23 -28.35 -14.84
N GLN A 270 3.37 -29.49 -14.17
CA GLN A 270 2.61 -30.69 -14.43
C GLN A 270 1.72 -31.00 -13.23
N ARG A 271 0.41 -31.00 -13.44
CA ARG A 271 -0.59 -31.37 -12.43
C ARG A 271 -0.96 -32.83 -12.64
N MET A 272 -1.16 -33.59 -11.56
CA MET A 272 -1.84 -34.88 -11.69
C MET A 272 -3.25 -34.65 -12.24
N GLY A 273 -3.62 -35.47 -13.22
CA GLY A 273 -4.95 -35.49 -13.84
C GLY A 273 -5.94 -36.35 -13.06
#